data_AF-A0A9P6XTZ0-F1
#
_entry.id   AF-A0A9P6XTZ0-F1
#
_cell.length_a   1.000
_cell.length_b   1.000
_cell.length_c   1.000
_cell.angle_alpha   90.00
_cell.angle_beta   90.00
_cell.angle_gamma   90.00
#
_symmetry.space_group_name_H-M   'P 1'
#
loop_
_entity.id
_entity.type
_entity.pdbx_description
1 polymer ?
#
loop_
_entity_poly.entity_id
_entity_poly.type
_entity_poly.pdbx_seq_one_letter_code
_entity_poly.pdbx_strand_id
1 'polypeptide(L)'
;MTFQETHVSDNTLSIINTQFQARYSLWTRYCGIVSFSLSFIFSDNLAPEHDRVILTKVKHPYNAFAPFWLLVLYAPATSGRQRQQFFDQVLHLLHNQDLDINFDRLFITGDFNYSYLRPQLSSQTSIQWVSFLDDHFYNALMNDDLHELPTFKRNDTTSSTIDYIFVNQAFRTQVIASNLHKLNASWTDHSLLSVTCCLGPSPSGLGLWRGNPLLARTPAYQHYLRQHLDHILLNIDSGWTTQKKWDFQLAQRDDTTTTERPE
;
A
#
# COMPACT_ATOMS: atom_id res chain seq x y z
N MET A 1 7.01 -6.85 -3.53
CA MET A 1 7.75 -7.54 -2.46
C MET A 1 8.96 -6.68 -2.12
N THR A 2 9.28 -6.58 -0.84
CA THR A 2 10.38 -5.76 -0.32
C THR A 2 11.36 -6.66 0.41
N PHE A 3 12.65 -6.32 0.35
CA PHE A 3 13.74 -7.10 0.93
C PHE A 3 14.70 -6.19 1.68
N GLN A 4 15.28 -6.73 2.75
CA GLN A 4 16.32 -6.12 3.58
C GLN A 4 17.51 -7.09 3.65
N GLU A 5 18.68 -6.63 4.10
CA GLU A 5 19.91 -7.42 4.16
C GLU A 5 20.29 -8.11 2.84
N THR A 6 19.98 -7.46 1.72
CA THR A 6 20.13 -8.09 0.40
C THR A 6 21.59 -8.29 0.01
N HIS A 7 22.50 -7.44 0.50
CA HIS A 7 23.91 -7.41 0.18
C HIS A 7 24.18 -7.43 -1.34
N VAL A 8 23.28 -6.83 -2.12
CA VAL A 8 23.43 -6.77 -3.58
C VAL A 8 24.65 -5.92 -3.93
N SER A 9 25.37 -6.39 -4.93
CA SER A 9 26.49 -5.70 -5.57
C SER A 9 26.26 -5.71 -7.07
N ASP A 10 27.02 -4.91 -7.81
CA ASP A 10 26.95 -4.86 -9.27
C ASP A 10 27.13 -6.26 -9.91
N ASN A 11 27.94 -7.11 -9.27
CA ASN A 11 28.20 -8.48 -9.71
C ASN A 11 27.01 -9.43 -9.53
N THR A 12 26.16 -9.20 -8.51
CA THR A 12 25.03 -10.08 -8.20
C THR A 12 23.71 -9.56 -8.78
N LEU A 13 23.63 -8.27 -9.10
CA LEU A 13 22.40 -7.64 -9.58
C LEU A 13 21.85 -8.29 -10.86
N SER A 14 22.71 -8.62 -11.83
CA SER A 14 22.28 -9.26 -13.07
C SER A 14 21.66 -10.65 -12.83
N ILE A 15 22.26 -11.43 -11.93
CA ILE A 15 21.78 -12.75 -11.52
C ILE A 15 20.43 -12.63 -10.81
N ILE A 16 20.34 -11.72 -9.85
CA ILE A 16 19.12 -11.47 -9.07
C ILE A 16 17.96 -11.07 -9.99
N ASN A 17 18.18 -10.12 -10.90
CA ASN A 17 17.16 -9.69 -11.85
C ASN A 17 16.72 -10.83 -12.78
N THR A 18 17.67 -11.68 -13.20
CA THR A 18 17.37 -12.86 -14.04
C THR A 18 16.53 -13.89 -13.29
N GLN A 19 16.83 -14.13 -12.00
CA GLN A 19 16.12 -15.11 -11.17
C GLN A 19 14.72 -14.65 -10.80
N PHE A 20 14.56 -13.39 -10.38
CA PHE A 20 13.24 -12.87 -10.02
C PHE A 20 12.32 -12.70 -11.23
N GLN A 21 12.87 -12.46 -12.42
CA GLN A 21 12.07 -12.13 -13.61
C GLN A 21 11.08 -10.98 -13.32
N ALA A 22 11.50 -10.04 -12.48
CA ALA A 22 10.67 -8.92 -12.06
C ALA A 22 10.36 -8.00 -13.24
N ARG A 23 9.17 -7.39 -13.22
CA ARG A 23 8.77 -6.36 -14.18
C ARG A 23 9.41 -5.02 -13.85
N TYR A 24 9.46 -4.71 -12.57
CA TYR A 24 10.13 -3.55 -12.03
C TYR A 24 10.89 -3.96 -10.80
N SER A 25 12.10 -3.43 -10.64
CA SER A 25 12.90 -3.67 -9.45
C SER A 25 13.81 -2.49 -9.17
N LEU A 26 13.98 -2.18 -7.89
CA LEU A 26 14.93 -1.21 -7.38
C LEU A 26 15.78 -1.90 -6.33
N TRP A 27 17.08 -1.62 -6.35
CA TRP A 27 18.03 -2.23 -5.43
C TRP A 27 18.99 -1.18 -4.91
N THR A 28 19.32 -1.30 -3.63
CA THR A 28 20.50 -0.69 -3.03
C THR A 28 21.35 -1.82 -2.48
N ARG A 29 22.47 -1.49 -1.82
CA ARG A 29 23.29 -2.49 -1.15
C ARG A 29 22.53 -3.33 -0.12
N TYR A 30 21.58 -2.73 0.59
CA TYR A 30 20.87 -3.41 1.68
C TYR A 30 19.37 -3.60 1.48
N CYS A 31 18.76 -2.90 0.54
CA CYS A 31 17.32 -2.98 0.30
C CYS A 31 17.02 -3.42 -1.12
N GLY A 32 15.85 -4.03 -1.29
CA GLY A 32 15.32 -4.40 -2.59
C GLY A 32 13.82 -4.20 -2.65
N ILE A 33 13.31 -3.76 -3.80
CA ILE A 33 11.89 -3.75 -4.11
C ILE A 33 11.72 -4.45 -5.45
N VAL A 34 10.81 -5.42 -5.52
CA VAL A 34 10.45 -6.10 -6.75
C VAL A 34 8.94 -6.09 -6.95
N SER A 35 8.51 -5.83 -8.18
CA SER A 35 7.15 -6.05 -8.67
C SER A 35 7.17 -7.07 -9.79
N PHE A 36 6.33 -8.10 -9.67
CA PHE A 36 6.08 -9.08 -10.73
C PHE A 36 4.91 -8.67 -11.62
N SER A 37 4.18 -7.60 -11.26
CA SER A 37 2.98 -7.16 -11.97
C SER A 37 3.28 -5.91 -12.79
N LEU A 38 2.72 -5.86 -14.00
CA LEU A 38 2.76 -4.68 -14.88
C LEU A 38 1.87 -3.54 -14.37
N SER A 39 1.00 -3.81 -13.39
CA SER A 39 0.11 -2.81 -12.79
C SER A 39 0.82 -1.86 -11.83
N PHE A 40 2.05 -2.16 -11.41
CA PHE A 40 2.80 -1.33 -10.47
C PHE A 40 4.12 -0.90 -11.11
N ILE A 41 4.15 0.34 -11.58
CA ILE A 41 5.33 0.97 -12.19
C ILE A 41 6.00 1.83 -11.12
N PHE A 42 7.29 1.61 -10.93
CA PHE A 42 8.12 2.38 -10.00
C PHE A 42 8.72 3.60 -10.70
N SER A 43 8.84 4.71 -9.98
CA SER A 43 9.81 5.77 -10.33
C SER A 43 11.22 5.31 -9.97
N ASP A 44 12.22 6.10 -10.35
CA ASP A 44 13.57 5.94 -9.82
C ASP A 44 13.57 6.05 -8.29
N ASN A 45 14.65 5.55 -7.67
CA ASN A 45 14.87 5.71 -6.24
C ASN A 45 15.07 7.20 -5.92
N LEU A 46 14.18 7.77 -5.14
CA LEU A 46 14.19 9.15 -4.67
C LEU A 46 15.19 9.37 -3.52
N ALA A 47 15.86 8.32 -3.06
CA ALA A 47 16.90 8.35 -2.03
C ALA A 47 18.19 7.64 -2.51
N PRO A 48 18.80 8.06 -3.63
CA PRO A 48 19.92 7.33 -4.25
C PRO A 48 21.18 7.31 -3.37
N GLU A 49 21.36 8.31 -2.50
CA GLU A 49 22.51 8.43 -1.59
C GLU A 49 22.41 7.51 -0.35
N HIS A 50 21.30 6.79 -0.17
CA HIS A 50 21.05 5.97 1.00
C HIS A 50 21.01 4.48 0.66
N ASP A 51 22.11 3.77 0.96
CA ASP A 51 22.21 2.33 0.74
C ASP A 51 21.19 1.48 1.53
N ARG A 52 20.59 2.06 2.57
CA ARG A 52 19.67 1.41 3.52
C ARG A 52 18.21 1.83 3.33
N VAL A 53 17.93 2.62 2.30
CA VAL A 53 16.61 3.17 2.03
C VAL A 53 16.32 3.11 0.55
N ILE A 54 15.11 2.68 0.19
CA ILE A 54 14.54 2.91 -1.14
C ILE A 54 13.25 3.67 -0.94
N LEU A 55 13.15 4.85 -1.55
CA LEU A 55 11.91 5.62 -1.63
C LEU A 55 11.50 5.68 -3.10
N THR A 56 10.31 5.21 -3.43
CA THR A 56 9.82 5.25 -4.82
C THR A 56 8.34 5.61 -4.87
N LYS A 57 7.95 6.30 -5.94
CA LYS A 57 6.55 6.55 -6.28
C LYS A 57 6.05 5.41 -7.15
N VAL A 58 4.96 4.79 -6.74
CA VAL A 58 4.30 3.70 -7.45
C VAL A 58 3.04 4.23 -8.14
N LYS A 59 2.94 3.97 -9.45
CA LYS A 59 1.78 4.34 -10.27
C LYS A 59 1.22 3.15 -11.05
N HIS A 60 -0.04 3.25 -11.43
CA HIS A 60 -0.65 2.32 -12.38
C HIS A 60 -0.49 2.85 -13.82
N PRO A 61 -0.17 2.01 -14.82
CA PRO A 61 -0.06 2.45 -16.23
C PRO A 61 -1.31 3.15 -16.76
N TYR A 62 -2.48 2.74 -16.26
CA TYR A 62 -3.79 3.24 -16.68
C TYR A 62 -4.53 4.01 -15.56
N ASN A 63 -3.82 4.49 -14.53
CA ASN A 63 -4.42 5.25 -13.42
C ASN A 63 -5.58 4.54 -12.70
N ALA A 64 -5.51 3.21 -12.56
CA ALA A 64 -6.53 2.41 -11.86
C ALA A 64 -6.63 2.73 -10.36
N PHE A 65 -5.56 3.32 -9.80
CA PHE A 65 -5.51 3.86 -8.46
C PHE A 65 -4.65 5.12 -8.49
N ALA A 66 -4.90 6.04 -7.55
CA ALA A 66 -4.03 7.19 -7.38
C ALA A 66 -2.62 6.75 -6.95
N PRO A 67 -1.55 7.39 -7.45
CA PRO A 67 -0.18 7.03 -7.08
C PRO A 67 0.01 7.01 -5.56
N PHE A 68 0.92 6.16 -5.11
CA PHE A 68 1.30 6.05 -3.71
C PHE A 68 2.82 5.97 -3.61
N TRP A 69 3.37 6.19 -2.41
CA TRP A 69 4.80 6.16 -2.15
C TRP A 69 5.11 4.93 -1.31
N LEU A 70 6.24 4.31 -1.60
CA LEU A 70 6.75 3.17 -0.86
C LEU A 70 8.16 3.49 -0.37
N LEU A 71 8.29 3.59 0.96
CA LEU A 71 9.55 3.71 1.67
C LEU A 71 9.91 2.33 2.24
N VAL A 72 11.03 1.78 1.78
CA VAL A 72 11.61 0.55 2.30
C VAL A 72 12.90 0.89 3.02
N LEU A 73 13.09 0.37 4.23
CA LEU A 73 14.27 0.66 5.03
C LEU A 73 14.88 -0.58 5.67
N TYR A 74 16.19 -0.50 5.93
CA TYR A 74 16.95 -1.45 6.74
C TYR A 74 17.83 -0.68 7.74
N ALA A 75 17.28 -0.44 8.92
CA ALA A 75 17.94 0.37 9.94
C ALA A 75 19.18 -0.33 10.52
N PRO A 76 20.19 0.42 11.02
CA PRO A 76 21.38 -0.19 11.61
C PRO A 76 21.08 -1.04 12.86
N ALA A 77 21.58 -2.28 12.91
CA ALA A 77 21.45 -3.15 14.08
C ALA A 77 22.41 -2.76 15.24
N THR A 78 23.47 -2.00 14.96
CA THR A 78 24.67 -1.90 15.82
C THR A 78 24.44 -1.15 17.13
N SER A 79 23.76 0.01 17.11
CA SER A 79 23.52 0.81 18.32
C SER A 79 22.32 1.74 18.18
N GLY A 80 21.70 2.09 19.31
CA GLY A 80 20.58 3.05 19.35
C GLY A 80 20.95 4.43 18.82
N ARG A 81 22.19 4.91 19.05
CA ARG A 81 22.68 6.19 18.50
C ARG A 81 22.73 6.18 16.97
N GLN A 82 23.21 5.09 16.35
CA GLN A 82 23.23 5.00 14.89
C GLN A 82 21.82 4.91 14.31
N ARG A 83 20.90 4.21 15.00
CA ARG A 83 19.47 4.21 14.63
C ARG A 83 18.85 5.60 14.73
N GLN A 84 19.13 6.35 15.80
CA GLN A 84 18.67 7.73 15.95
C GLN A 84 19.09 8.58 14.74
N GLN A 85 20.39 8.62 14.46
CA GLN A 85 20.94 9.38 13.31
C GLN A 85 20.33 8.93 11.98
N PHE A 86 20.17 7.61 11.79
CA PHE A 86 19.55 7.06 10.60
C PHE A 86 18.11 7.54 10.43
N PHE A 87 17.27 7.42 11.47
CA PHE A 87 15.88 7.82 11.37
C PHE A 87 15.67 9.33 11.32
N ASP A 88 16.57 10.13 11.93
CA ASP A 88 16.59 11.58 11.76
C ASP A 88 16.87 11.97 10.29
N GLN A 89 17.79 11.26 9.61
CA GLN A 89 18.04 11.44 8.18
C GLN A 89 16.84 11.03 7.32
N VAL A 90 16.17 9.92 7.67
CA VAL A 90 14.94 9.49 6.98
C VAL A 90 13.84 10.53 7.12
N LEU A 91 13.65 11.10 8.32
CA LEU A 91 12.69 12.20 8.50
C LEU A 91 13.03 13.42 7.65
N HIS A 92 14.30 13.82 7.64
CA HIS A 92 14.75 14.96 6.84
C HIS A 92 14.48 14.72 5.34
N LEU A 93 14.75 13.50 4.84
CA LEU A 93 14.42 13.09 3.49
C LEU A 93 12.90 13.22 3.21
N LEU A 94 12.06 12.69 4.10
CA LEU A 94 10.60 12.71 3.92
C LEU A 94 10.03 14.13 3.91
N HIS A 95 10.64 15.08 4.62
CA HIS A 95 10.22 16.48 4.66
C HIS A 95 10.86 17.34 3.56
N ASN A 96 11.64 16.75 2.64
CA ASN A 96 12.18 17.49 1.50
C ASN A 96 11.03 17.89 0.56
N GLN A 97 10.77 19.20 0.46
CA GLN A 97 9.71 19.77 -0.35
C GLN A 97 9.86 19.47 -1.85
N ASP A 98 11.07 19.24 -2.33
CA ASP A 98 11.33 18.92 -3.74
C ASP A 98 10.80 17.55 -4.16
N LEU A 99 10.57 16.65 -3.19
CA LEU A 99 10.08 15.28 -3.46
C LEU A 99 8.56 15.18 -3.56
N ASP A 100 7.81 16.20 -3.14
CA ASP A 100 6.33 16.27 -3.17
C ASP A 100 5.66 14.95 -2.72
N ILE A 101 6.08 14.46 -1.54
CA ILE A 101 5.60 13.19 -1.00
C ILE A 101 4.22 13.41 -0.37
N ASN A 102 3.21 12.71 -0.89
CA ASN A 102 1.91 12.67 -0.22
C ASN A 102 1.92 11.62 0.90
N PHE A 103 2.01 12.09 2.15
CA PHE A 103 2.01 11.23 3.33
C PHE A 103 0.71 10.43 3.50
N ASP A 104 -0.43 10.89 3.00
CA ASP A 104 -1.71 10.15 3.06
C ASP A 104 -1.67 8.86 2.24
N ARG A 105 -0.72 8.75 1.31
CA ARG A 105 -0.51 7.59 0.45
C ARG A 105 0.92 7.06 0.58
N LEU A 106 1.57 7.26 1.71
CA LEU A 106 2.88 6.69 2.01
C LEU A 106 2.73 5.35 2.75
N PHE A 107 3.46 4.35 2.25
CA PHE A 107 3.68 3.06 2.90
C PHE A 107 5.13 3.03 3.39
N ILE A 108 5.34 2.67 4.65
CA ILE A 108 6.69 2.53 5.23
C ILE A 108 6.87 1.09 5.70
N THR A 109 7.91 0.41 5.26
CA THR A 109 8.13 -0.99 5.62
C THR A 109 9.60 -1.37 5.70
N GLY A 110 9.89 -2.39 6.49
CA GLY A 110 11.19 -3.06 6.52
C GLY A 110 11.59 -3.46 7.92
N ASP A 111 12.89 -3.62 8.12
CA ASP A 111 13.50 -3.96 9.41
C ASP A 111 14.00 -2.67 10.07
N PHE A 112 13.37 -2.33 11.19
CA PHE A 112 13.63 -1.11 11.95
C PHE A 112 14.72 -1.31 13.00
N ASN A 113 15.13 -2.56 13.27
CA ASN A 113 16.13 -2.92 14.26
C ASN A 113 15.89 -2.33 15.67
N TYR A 114 14.65 -1.95 15.96
CA TYR A 114 14.15 -1.60 17.29
C TYR A 114 12.74 -2.17 17.45
N SER A 115 12.32 -2.35 18.70
CA SER A 115 11.00 -2.92 19.00
C SER A 115 10.17 -1.96 19.83
N TYR A 116 8.93 -1.73 19.41
CA TYR A 116 7.91 -0.99 20.18
C TYR A 116 7.60 -1.66 21.53
N LEU A 117 7.82 -2.98 21.65
CA LEU A 117 7.54 -3.75 22.86
C LEU A 117 8.63 -3.60 23.93
N ARG A 118 9.77 -2.99 23.60
CA ARG A 118 10.86 -2.81 24.55
C ARG A 118 10.70 -1.51 25.33
N PRO A 119 11.00 -1.51 26.64
CA PRO A 119 11.00 -0.28 27.42
C PRO A 119 12.10 0.67 26.90
N GLN A 120 11.91 1.97 27.14
CA GLN A 120 12.89 3.03 26.83
C GLN A 120 13.25 3.14 25.33
N LEU A 121 12.23 3.25 24.47
CA LEU A 121 12.38 3.49 23.01
C LEU A 121 13.32 4.65 22.67
N SER A 122 13.34 5.71 23.49
CA SER A 122 14.24 6.85 23.34
C SER A 122 15.73 6.49 23.33
N SER A 123 16.11 5.39 23.99
CA SER A 123 17.48 4.86 23.96
C SER A 123 17.77 4.00 22.72
N GLN A 124 16.73 3.55 22.04
CA GLN A 124 16.81 2.58 20.94
C GLN A 124 16.73 3.24 19.56
N THR A 125 16.03 4.37 19.45
CA THR A 125 15.79 5.04 18.16
C THR A 125 15.48 6.52 18.37
N SER A 126 15.25 7.25 17.26
CA SER A 126 14.85 8.66 17.29
C SER A 126 13.43 8.82 17.83
N ILE A 127 13.27 9.68 18.84
CA ILE A 127 11.94 10.01 19.39
C ILE A 127 11.11 10.76 18.36
N GLN A 128 11.73 11.65 17.58
CA GLN A 128 11.02 12.39 16.53
C GLN A 128 10.44 11.44 15.48
N TRP A 129 11.19 10.38 15.14
CA TRP A 129 10.71 9.37 14.21
C TRP A 129 9.55 8.57 14.78
N VAL A 130 9.65 8.15 16.04
CA VAL A 130 8.57 7.43 16.71
C VAL A 130 7.32 8.31 16.80
N SER A 131 7.44 9.57 17.22
CA SER A 131 6.31 10.51 17.24
C SER A 131 5.71 10.72 15.85
N PHE A 132 6.52 10.88 14.81
CA PHE A 132 6.03 10.98 13.43
C PHE A 132 5.22 9.75 13.00
N LEU A 133 5.68 8.54 13.34
CA LEU A 133 4.92 7.32 13.08
C LEU A 133 3.63 7.27 13.89
N ASP A 134 3.69 7.57 15.19
CA ASP A 134 2.53 7.46 16.08
C ASP A 134 1.44 8.50 15.74
N ASP A 135 1.84 9.69 15.28
CA ASP A 135 0.93 10.78 14.94
C ASP A 135 0.26 10.60 13.56
N HIS A 136 0.95 9.96 12.61
CA HIS A 136 0.53 9.93 11.20
C HIS A 136 0.28 8.54 10.62
N PHE A 137 0.79 7.48 11.24
CA PHE A 137 0.79 6.14 10.67
C PHE A 137 0.12 5.10 11.57
N TYR A 138 -0.49 4.13 10.92
CA TYR A 138 -1.06 2.93 11.50
C TYR A 138 -0.14 1.74 11.22
N ASN A 139 0.28 1.04 12.28
CA ASN A 139 0.94 -0.26 12.12
C ASN A 139 -0.08 -1.28 11.61
N ALA A 140 0.03 -1.67 10.34
CA ALA A 140 -0.94 -2.51 9.68
C ALA A 140 -1.02 -3.93 10.28
N LEU A 141 0.02 -4.38 11.00
CA LEU A 141 -0.02 -5.64 11.75
C LEU A 141 -1.04 -5.61 12.90
N MET A 142 -1.47 -4.43 13.35
CA MET A 142 -2.54 -4.32 14.34
C MET A 142 -3.92 -4.71 13.78
N ASN A 143 -4.07 -4.84 12.45
CA ASN A 143 -5.36 -5.18 11.83
C ASN A 143 -5.85 -6.58 12.22
N ASP A 144 -4.91 -7.50 12.38
CA ASP A 144 -5.17 -8.91 12.69
C ASP A 144 -4.42 -9.35 13.97
N ASP A 145 -4.18 -8.41 14.89
CA ASP A 145 -3.53 -8.63 16.19
C ASP A 145 -2.12 -9.28 16.11
N LEU A 146 -1.38 -9.02 15.03
CA LEU A 146 -0.06 -9.60 14.79
C LEU A 146 1.11 -8.74 15.31
N HIS A 147 0.82 -7.50 15.72
CA HIS A 147 1.84 -6.49 16.05
C HIS A 147 2.71 -6.81 17.27
N GLU A 148 2.30 -7.74 18.14
CA GLU A 148 3.11 -8.21 19.27
C GLU A 148 3.87 -9.51 18.97
N LEU A 149 3.61 -10.13 17.81
CA LEU A 149 4.25 -11.39 17.45
C LEU A 149 5.70 -11.15 17.00
N PRO A 150 6.63 -12.04 17.38
CA PRO A 150 8.02 -11.89 17.00
C PRO A 150 8.19 -12.04 15.48
N THR A 151 8.87 -11.07 14.88
CA THR A 151 9.22 -11.08 13.46
C THR A 151 10.65 -11.54 13.24
N PHE A 152 11.51 -11.43 14.25
CA PHE A 152 12.92 -11.82 14.22
C PHE A 152 13.25 -12.81 15.35
N LYS A 153 14.09 -13.80 15.04
CA LYS A 153 14.57 -14.79 16.00
C LYS A 153 16.10 -14.90 15.96
N ARG A 154 16.76 -14.30 16.95
CA ARG A 154 18.24 -14.38 17.09
C ARG A 154 18.73 -15.79 17.41
N ASN A 155 17.99 -16.50 18.25
CA ASN A 155 18.26 -17.87 18.68
C ASN A 155 16.98 -18.49 19.27
N ASP A 156 17.04 -19.73 19.77
CA ASP A 156 15.87 -20.45 20.26
C ASP A 156 15.12 -19.80 21.43
N THR A 157 15.76 -18.90 22.17
CA THR A 157 15.18 -18.27 23.36
C THR A 157 14.97 -16.76 23.21
N THR A 158 15.55 -16.14 22.19
CA THR A 158 15.57 -14.70 21.99
C THR A 158 14.91 -14.33 20.68
N SER A 159 13.74 -13.69 20.76
CA SER A 159 13.00 -13.17 19.63
C SER A 159 12.51 -11.76 19.88
N SER A 160 12.23 -11.01 18.82
CA SER A 160 11.69 -9.65 18.90
C SER A 160 10.84 -9.30 17.69
N THR A 161 9.94 -8.35 17.86
CA THR A 161 9.21 -7.68 16.78
C THR A 161 10.01 -6.45 16.38
N ILE A 162 10.63 -6.48 15.20
CA ILE A 162 11.46 -5.37 14.67
C ILE A 162 11.13 -5.03 13.22
N ASP A 163 10.31 -5.86 12.56
CA ASP A 163 9.85 -5.65 11.21
C ASP A 163 8.44 -5.07 11.24
N TYR A 164 8.20 -4.02 10.45
CA TYR A 164 6.91 -3.31 10.46
C TYR A 164 6.42 -3.00 9.04
N ILE A 165 5.10 -2.88 8.92
CA ILE A 165 4.42 -2.30 7.76
C ILE A 165 3.50 -1.21 8.29
N PHE A 166 3.85 0.04 8.03
CA PHE A 166 3.06 1.21 8.36
C PHE A 166 2.35 1.73 7.11
N VAL A 167 1.08 2.08 7.27
CA VAL A 167 0.28 2.83 6.31
C VAL A 167 -0.17 4.12 6.97
N ASN A 168 -0.50 5.17 6.21
CA ASN A 168 -1.05 6.37 6.83
C ASN A 168 -2.33 6.05 7.64
N GLN A 169 -2.55 6.76 8.74
CA GLN A 169 -3.71 6.59 9.62
C GLN A 169 -5.04 6.71 8.86
N ALA A 170 -5.15 7.63 7.90
CA ALA A 170 -6.33 7.79 7.04
C ALA A 170 -6.55 6.58 6.11
N PHE A 171 -5.49 5.82 5.81
CA PHE A 171 -5.52 4.63 4.97
C PHE A 171 -5.81 3.34 5.75
N ARG A 172 -5.94 3.41 7.09
CA ARG A 172 -6.20 2.26 7.97
C ARG A 172 -7.40 1.43 7.51
N THR A 173 -8.51 2.06 7.14
CA THR A 173 -9.75 1.37 6.73
C THR A 173 -9.61 0.63 5.39
N GLN A 174 -8.54 0.89 4.65
CA GLN A 174 -8.24 0.21 3.40
C GLN A 174 -7.36 -1.02 3.60
N VAL A 175 -6.83 -1.26 4.80
CA VAL A 175 -6.16 -2.52 5.14
C VAL A 175 -7.24 -3.60 5.28
N ILE A 176 -7.17 -4.61 4.43
CA ILE A 176 -8.14 -5.71 4.37
C ILE A 176 -7.67 -6.87 5.24
N ALA A 177 -6.37 -7.17 5.18
CA ALA A 177 -5.76 -8.27 5.92
C ALA A 177 -4.26 -8.06 6.07
N SER A 178 -3.72 -8.58 7.16
CA SER A 178 -2.31 -8.65 7.49
C SER A 178 -1.94 -10.09 7.81
N ASN A 179 -0.76 -10.53 7.39
CA ASN A 179 -0.27 -11.87 7.71
C ASN A 179 1.21 -11.84 8.09
N LEU A 180 1.57 -12.77 8.98
CA LEU A 180 2.94 -13.06 9.38
C LEU A 180 3.22 -14.54 9.10
N HIS A 181 4.18 -14.80 8.21
CA HIS A 181 4.58 -16.14 7.82
C HIS A 181 5.97 -16.44 8.33
N LYS A 182 6.08 -17.44 9.23
CA LYS A 182 7.38 -17.97 9.63
C LYS A 182 7.98 -18.76 8.48
N LEU A 183 9.14 -18.32 8.01
CA LEU A 183 9.89 -19.01 6.98
C LEU A 183 10.82 -20.07 7.59
N ASN A 184 11.44 -20.88 6.73
CA ASN A 184 12.42 -21.86 7.17
C ASN A 184 13.63 -21.13 7.79
N ALA A 185 13.99 -21.49 9.03
CA ALA A 185 15.09 -20.86 9.76
C ALA A 185 16.47 -21.02 9.10
N SER A 186 16.62 -21.96 8.15
CA SER A 186 17.82 -22.09 7.33
C SER A 186 17.93 -21.04 6.21
N TRP A 187 16.84 -20.35 5.89
CA TRP A 187 16.79 -19.31 4.85
C TRP A 187 16.89 -17.92 5.44
N THR A 188 16.21 -17.69 6.56
CA THR A 188 16.19 -16.41 7.26
C THR A 188 15.76 -16.61 8.71
N ASP A 189 16.27 -15.75 9.57
CA ASP A 189 15.85 -15.55 10.96
C ASP A 189 14.68 -14.57 11.10
N HIS A 190 14.21 -13.98 10.00
CA HIS A 190 13.03 -13.12 9.93
C HIS A 190 11.78 -13.87 9.43
N SER A 191 10.61 -13.35 9.82
CA SER A 191 9.31 -13.75 9.31
C SER A 191 8.92 -12.86 8.13
N LEU A 192 8.24 -13.45 7.15
CA LEU A 192 7.68 -12.70 6.04
C LEU A 192 6.39 -12.00 6.47
N LEU A 193 6.38 -10.68 6.37
CA LEU A 193 5.19 -9.86 6.61
C LEU A 193 4.46 -9.57 5.29
N SER A 194 3.14 -9.58 5.33
CA SER A 194 2.33 -9.17 4.19
C SER A 194 1.10 -8.39 4.63
N VAL A 195 0.67 -7.50 3.76
CA VAL A 195 -0.51 -6.67 3.93
C VAL A 195 -1.27 -6.65 2.61
N THR A 196 -2.58 -6.77 2.70
CA THR A 196 -3.51 -6.62 1.58
C THR A 196 -4.28 -5.32 1.77
N CYS A 197 -4.17 -4.41 0.81
CA CYS A 197 -4.85 -3.12 0.85
C CYS A 197 -5.74 -2.89 -0.37
N CYS A 198 -6.84 -2.16 -0.18
CA CYS A 198 -7.61 -1.56 -1.25
C CYS A 198 -6.98 -0.22 -1.66
N LEU A 199 -6.25 -0.15 -2.78
CA LEU A 199 -5.54 1.07 -3.20
C LEU A 199 -6.44 2.15 -3.83
N GLY A 200 -7.69 1.81 -4.06
CA GLY A 200 -8.71 2.62 -4.71
C GLY A 200 -9.83 1.72 -5.19
N PRO A 201 -10.95 2.29 -5.66
CA PRO A 201 -11.95 1.50 -6.35
C PRO A 201 -11.26 0.75 -7.48
N SER A 202 -11.50 -0.56 -7.59
CA SER A 202 -11.17 -1.29 -8.82
C SER A 202 -11.65 -0.45 -10.00
N PRO A 203 -10.89 -0.33 -11.10
CA PRO A 203 -11.39 0.18 -12.37
C PRO A 203 -12.33 -0.87 -12.98
N SER A 204 -13.28 -1.34 -12.19
CA SER A 204 -14.65 -1.43 -12.63
C SER A 204 -14.94 -0.10 -13.30
N GLY A 205 -14.74 0.01 -14.61
CA GLY A 205 -15.24 1.16 -15.35
C GLY A 205 -16.71 1.37 -15.04
N LEU A 206 -17.29 2.47 -15.55
CA LEU A 206 -18.71 2.79 -15.43
C LEU A 206 -19.68 1.62 -15.82
N GLY A 207 -19.17 0.54 -16.42
CA GLY A 207 -19.90 -0.64 -16.87
C GLY A 207 -19.95 -1.88 -15.95
N LEU A 208 -19.48 -1.86 -14.70
CA LEU A 208 -19.77 -2.97 -13.76
C LEU A 208 -21.01 -2.68 -12.89
N TRP A 209 -22.12 -2.32 -13.55
CA TRP A 209 -23.45 -2.65 -13.08
C TRP A 209 -23.64 -4.17 -13.16
N ARG A 210 -22.94 -4.95 -12.33
CA ARG A 210 -23.44 -6.29 -12.03
C ARG A 210 -24.65 -6.09 -11.15
N GLY A 211 -25.82 -6.07 -11.78
CA GLY A 211 -27.09 -6.11 -11.07
C GLY A 211 -27.00 -7.18 -9.99
N ASN A 212 -27.28 -6.79 -8.74
CA ASN A 212 -27.18 -7.71 -7.62
C ASN A 212 -28.08 -8.93 -7.89
N PRO A 213 -27.52 -10.14 -8.05
CA PRO A 213 -28.29 -11.32 -8.43
C PRO A 213 -29.32 -11.72 -7.36
N LEU A 214 -29.18 -11.22 -6.12
CA LEU A 214 -30.18 -11.38 -5.08
C LEU A 214 -31.36 -10.44 -5.31
N LEU A 215 -31.12 -9.17 -5.65
CA LEU A 215 -32.19 -8.22 -6.01
C LEU A 215 -32.93 -8.65 -7.28
N ALA A 216 -32.21 -9.20 -8.26
CA ALA A 216 -32.80 -9.73 -9.48
C ALA A 216 -33.77 -10.90 -9.23
N ARG A 217 -33.74 -11.53 -8.04
CA ARG A 217 -34.68 -12.59 -7.62
C ARG A 217 -35.84 -12.05 -6.79
N THR A 218 -35.82 -10.80 -6.37
CA THR A 218 -36.88 -10.19 -5.56
C THR A 218 -38.04 -9.73 -6.45
N PRO A 219 -39.27 -10.25 -6.28
CA PRO A 219 -40.41 -9.88 -7.13
C PRO A 219 -40.74 -8.38 -7.12
N ALA A 220 -40.62 -7.75 -5.94
CA ALA A 220 -40.84 -6.31 -5.79
C ALA A 220 -39.81 -5.48 -6.60
N TYR A 221 -38.54 -5.89 -6.56
CA TYR A 221 -37.48 -5.24 -7.34
C TYR A 221 -37.67 -5.47 -8.84
N GLN A 222 -38.07 -6.67 -9.26
CA GLN A 222 -38.38 -6.95 -10.67
C GLN A 222 -39.54 -6.08 -11.18
N HIS A 223 -40.58 -5.90 -10.36
CA HIS A 223 -41.72 -5.06 -10.70
C HIS A 223 -41.31 -3.58 -10.81
N TYR A 224 -40.58 -3.07 -9.81
CA TYR A 224 -40.05 -1.71 -9.81
C TYR A 224 -39.15 -1.45 -11.02
N LEU A 225 -38.19 -2.36 -11.28
CA LEU A 225 -37.27 -2.24 -12.40
C LEU A 225 -38.01 -2.23 -13.74
N ARG A 226 -39.05 -3.06 -13.90
CA ARG A 226 -39.88 -3.08 -15.10
C ARG A 226 -40.62 -1.76 -15.31
N GLN A 227 -41.32 -1.27 -14.29
CA GLN A 227 -42.03 0.01 -14.37
C GLN A 227 -41.09 1.17 -14.71
N HIS A 228 -39.90 1.16 -14.11
CA HIS A 228 -38.89 2.19 -14.36
C HIS A 228 -38.34 2.11 -15.79
N LEU A 229 -38.05 0.90 -16.30
CA LEU A 229 -37.61 0.70 -17.68
C LEU A 229 -38.69 1.10 -18.69
N ASP A 230 -39.95 0.77 -18.44
CA ASP A 230 -41.07 1.16 -19.31
C ASP A 230 -41.20 2.69 -19.36
N HIS A 231 -41.06 3.37 -18.22
CA HIS A 231 -41.06 4.84 -18.15
C HIS A 231 -39.89 5.45 -18.93
N ILE A 232 -38.69 4.89 -18.81
CA ILE A 232 -37.51 5.36 -19.55
C ILE A 232 -37.71 5.16 -21.06
N LEU A 233 -38.23 4.00 -21.48
CA LEU A 233 -38.45 3.68 -22.89
C LEU A 233 -39.47 4.60 -23.56
N LEU A 234 -40.47 5.08 -22.82
CA LEU A 234 -41.45 6.07 -23.31
C LEU A 234 -40.82 7.45 -23.58
N ASN A 235 -39.73 7.78 -22.89
CA ASN A 235 -39.05 9.07 -22.98
C ASN A 235 -37.86 9.07 -23.95
N ILE A 236 -37.59 7.96 -24.62
CA ILE A 236 -36.48 7.83 -25.57
C ILE A 236 -36.99 7.91 -27.00
N ASP A 237 -36.44 8.84 -27.77
CA ASP A 237 -36.77 9.01 -29.17
C ASP A 237 -36.39 7.75 -30.00
N SER A 238 -37.38 7.25 -30.72
CA SER A 238 -37.26 6.08 -31.61
C SER A 238 -36.14 6.22 -32.64
N GLY A 239 -35.84 7.44 -33.10
CA GLY A 239 -34.84 7.73 -34.13
C GLY A 239 -33.39 7.73 -33.67
N TRP A 240 -33.13 7.57 -32.36
CA TRP A 240 -31.76 7.56 -31.84
C TRP A 240 -31.06 6.21 -32.07
N THR A 241 -29.75 6.28 -32.33
CA THR A 241 -28.90 5.08 -32.34
C THR A 241 -28.85 4.47 -30.95
N THR A 242 -28.64 3.15 -30.87
CA THR A 242 -28.54 2.42 -29.59
C THR A 242 -27.53 3.06 -28.64
N GLN A 243 -26.40 3.54 -29.16
CA GLN A 243 -25.38 4.24 -28.38
C GLN A 243 -25.90 5.57 -27.80
N LYS A 244 -26.59 6.38 -28.62
CA LYS A 244 -27.12 7.68 -28.18
C LYS A 244 -28.24 7.54 -27.15
N LYS A 245 -29.03 6.46 -27.23
CA LYS A 245 -30.03 6.08 -26.23
C LYS A 245 -29.37 5.73 -24.89
N TRP A 246 -28.25 5.00 -24.93
CA TRP A 246 -27.49 4.60 -23.75
C TRP A 246 -26.79 5.79 -23.07
N ASP A 247 -26.15 6.66 -23.85
CA ASP A 247 -25.42 7.81 -23.32
C ASP A 247 -26.35 8.83 -22.65
N PHE A 248 -27.57 9.02 -23.19
CA PHE A 248 -28.59 9.89 -22.59
C PHE A 248 -29.04 9.41 -21.19
N GLN A 249 -29.18 8.09 -21.00
CA GLN A 249 -29.53 7.52 -19.70
C GLN A 249 -28.42 7.69 -18.67
N LEU A 250 -27.15 7.66 -19.10
CA LEU A 250 -26.00 7.89 -18.23
C LEU A 250 -25.90 9.36 -17.81
N ALA A 251 -26.19 10.30 -18.71
CA ALA A 251 -26.11 11.73 -18.44
C ALA A 251 -27.17 12.24 -17.43
N GLN A 252 -28.38 11.68 -17.43
CA GLN A 252 -29.44 12.06 -16.47
C GLN A 252 -29.12 11.71 -15.00
N ARG A 253 -28.07 10.92 -14.76
CA ARG A 253 -27.66 10.49 -13.42
C ARG A 253 -26.71 11.47 -12.71
N ASP A 254 -26.00 12.30 -13.46
CA ASP A 254 -25.05 13.26 -12.90
C ASP A 254 -25.77 14.50 -12.32
N ASP A 255 -26.95 14.85 -12.84
CA ASP A 255 -27.73 16.01 -12.39
C ASP A 255 -28.48 15.79 -11.04
N THR A 256 -28.75 14.55 -10.65
CA THR A 256 -29.49 14.26 -9.40
C THR A 256 -28.61 14.16 -8.15
N THR A 257 -27.29 14.28 -8.25
CA THR A 257 -26.37 14.26 -7.10
C THR A 257 -26.08 15.62 -6.46
N THR A 258 -26.69 16.72 -6.92
CA THR A 258 -26.41 18.09 -6.43
C THR A 258 -27.47 18.73 -5.54
N THR A 259 -28.58 18.06 -5.22
CA THR A 259 -29.62 18.64 -4.35
C THR A 259 -30.03 17.68 -3.26
N GLU A 260 -29.33 17.74 -2.12
CA GLU A 260 -29.87 17.56 -0.77
C GLU A 260 -28.73 17.73 0.27
N ARG A 261 -28.51 18.97 0.72
CA ARG A 261 -27.99 19.27 2.06
C ARG A 261 -29.13 19.95 2.82
N PRO A 262 -29.66 19.36 3.90
CA PRO A 262 -30.49 20.10 4.82
C PRO A 262 -29.61 20.97 5.73
N GLU A 263 -30.15 22.14 6.07
CA GLU A 263 -29.65 23.07 7.10
C GLU A 263 -29.57 22.45 8.49
#